data_AF-A0A974NXZ6-F1
#
_entry.id   AF-A0A974NXZ6-F1
#
_cell.length_a   1.000
_cell.length_b   1.000
_cell.length_c   1.000
_cell.angle_alpha   90.00
_cell.angle_beta   90.00
_cell.angle_gamma   90.00
#
_symmetry.space_group_name_H-M   'P 1'
#
loop_
_entity.id
_entity.type
_entity.pdbx_description
1 polymer ?
#
loop_
_entity_poly.entity_id
_entity_poly.type
_entity_poly.pdbx_seq_one_letter_code
_entity_poly.pdbx_strand_id
1 'polypeptide(L)'
;MPNPFLPSVVMLLTLPGAALAPVEDMDGLEIAQLTIRQRIVIRIPTPPARAQSLPIPRPVRPEMEEHKGPRCVAIDTLAGSGVARTDSVDLAMTDGKLLRAKLADNCPALDFYAGVYVKPAPDGSLCAKRDVIRARSGRACAISSFKKLKLKR
;
A
#
# COMPACT_ATOMS: atom_id res chain seq x y z
N MET A 1 -76.25 37.52 22.93
CA MET A 1 -76.97 38.75 22.55
C MET A 1 -76.76 38.99 21.06
N PRO A 2 -77.77 39.53 20.36
CA PRO A 2 -78.60 38.68 19.49
C PRO A 2 -78.83 39.27 18.08
N ASN A 3 -78.86 38.38 17.07
CA ASN A 3 -79.81 38.36 15.92
C ASN A 3 -79.90 39.65 15.03
N PRO A 4 -80.83 39.76 14.07
CA PRO A 4 -81.23 38.90 12.94
C PRO A 4 -81.24 39.70 11.60
N PHE A 5 -81.91 39.16 10.57
CA PHE A 5 -82.34 39.74 9.28
C PHE A 5 -81.43 39.45 8.08
N LEU A 6 -81.74 38.43 7.25
CA LEU A 6 -82.77 38.36 6.18
C LEU A 6 -82.23 38.82 4.80
N PRO A 7 -82.82 38.36 3.68
CA PRO A 7 -82.10 37.78 2.55
C PRO A 7 -82.33 38.60 1.26
N SER A 8 -81.98 38.02 0.11
CA SER A 8 -82.21 38.55 -1.25
C SER A 8 -81.13 39.56 -1.67
N VAL A 9 -80.49 39.45 -2.82
CA VAL A 9 -81.05 39.18 -4.14
C VAL A 9 -80.01 38.39 -4.96
N VAL A 10 -80.43 37.25 -5.51
CA VAL A 10 -79.71 36.57 -6.58
C VAL A 10 -80.06 37.30 -7.88
N MET A 11 -79.13 38.05 -8.43
CA MET A 11 -79.25 38.62 -9.78
C MET A 11 -78.42 37.76 -10.73
N LEU A 12 -79.09 36.85 -11.44
CA LEU A 12 -78.51 36.09 -12.54
C LEU A 12 -78.33 37.02 -13.74
N LEU A 13 -77.12 37.57 -13.88
CA LEU A 13 -76.66 38.19 -15.12
C LEU A 13 -76.02 37.10 -15.99
N THR A 14 -76.76 36.62 -16.97
CA THR A 14 -76.24 35.78 -18.06
C THR A 14 -75.47 36.66 -19.03
N LEU A 15 -74.14 36.73 -18.91
CA LEU A 15 -73.28 37.22 -19.98
C LEU A 15 -72.80 36.04 -20.84
N PRO A 16 -73.03 36.04 -22.15
CA PRO A 16 -72.40 35.12 -23.09
C PRO A 16 -70.87 35.26 -23.01
N GLY A 17 -70.20 34.13 -22.85
CA GLY A 17 -68.76 34.04 -22.66
C GLY A 17 -67.96 34.69 -23.78
N ALA A 18 -67.11 35.64 -23.40
CA ALA A 18 -65.87 35.88 -24.10
C ALA A 18 -64.89 34.81 -23.62
N ALA A 19 -64.55 33.86 -24.48
CA ALA A 19 -63.57 32.83 -24.22
C ALA A 19 -62.21 33.48 -23.93
N LEU A 20 -61.80 33.49 -22.67
CA LEU A 20 -60.39 33.56 -22.32
C LEU A 20 -59.76 32.29 -22.90
N ALA A 21 -58.85 32.44 -23.86
CA ALA A 21 -58.07 31.31 -24.34
C ALA A 21 -57.36 30.67 -23.13
N PRO A 22 -57.42 29.34 -22.96
CA PRO A 22 -56.64 28.68 -21.94
C PRO A 22 -55.16 28.95 -22.24
N VAL A 23 -54.42 29.43 -21.25
CA VAL A 23 -52.96 29.25 -21.24
C VAL A 23 -52.74 27.75 -21.30
N GLU A 24 -52.14 27.26 -22.38
CA GLU A 24 -51.76 25.86 -22.49
C GLU A 24 -50.75 25.59 -21.37
N ASP A 25 -51.24 24.90 -20.34
CA ASP A 25 -50.38 24.32 -19.32
C ASP A 25 -49.39 23.43 -20.05
N MET A 26 -48.09 23.65 -19.85
CA MET A 26 -47.05 22.76 -20.38
C MET A 26 -47.01 21.48 -19.53
N ASP A 27 -48.17 20.84 -19.40
CA ASP A 27 -48.39 19.50 -18.89
C ASP A 27 -47.84 18.49 -19.90
N GLY A 28 -46.51 18.43 -19.98
CA GLY A 28 -45.87 17.56 -20.96
C GLY A 28 -44.39 17.28 -20.74
N LEU A 29 -43.78 17.77 -19.66
CA LEU A 29 -42.40 17.42 -19.35
C LEU A 29 -42.33 16.20 -18.43
N GLU A 30 -42.31 15.02 -19.02
CA GLU A 30 -42.02 13.76 -18.32
C GLU A 30 -40.52 13.68 -18.00
N ILE A 31 -40.14 13.89 -16.74
CA ILE A 31 -38.75 13.75 -16.28
C ILE A 31 -38.53 12.29 -15.86
N ALA A 32 -37.87 11.50 -16.71
CA ALA A 32 -37.46 10.13 -16.39
C ALA A 32 -36.04 10.10 -15.80
N GLN A 33 -35.88 9.53 -14.60
CA GLN A 33 -34.56 9.29 -14.02
C GLN A 33 -34.01 7.94 -14.48
N LEU A 34 -32.94 7.97 -15.27
CA LEU A 34 -32.29 6.77 -15.82
C LEU A 34 -31.08 6.38 -14.97
N THR A 35 -31.11 5.20 -14.33
CA THR A 35 -30.00 4.69 -13.51
C THR A 35 -29.30 3.53 -14.22
N ILE A 36 -28.10 3.78 -14.74
CA ILE A 36 -27.30 2.77 -15.45
C ILE A 36 -26.40 2.05 -14.45
N ARG A 37 -26.61 0.74 -14.27
CA ARG A 37 -25.72 -0.11 -13.46
C ARG A 37 -24.84 -0.95 -14.37
N GLN A 38 -23.54 -0.65 -14.40
CA GLN A 38 -22.56 -1.47 -15.11
C GLN A 38 -21.82 -2.37 -14.13
N ARG A 39 -21.78 -3.67 -14.44
CA ARG A 39 -20.95 -4.66 -13.73
C ARG A 39 -19.90 -5.17 -14.71
N ILE A 40 -18.62 -4.98 -14.38
CA ILE A 40 -17.51 -5.56 -15.12
C ILE A 40 -17.00 -6.77 -14.34
N VAL A 41 -16.93 -7.92 -15.00
CA VAL A 41 -16.35 -9.15 -14.43
C VAL A 41 -15.02 -9.40 -15.14
N ILE A 42 -13.91 -9.13 -14.47
CA ILE A 42 -12.58 -9.43 -14.98
C ILE A 42 -12.22 -10.86 -14.59
N ARG A 43 -12.01 -11.73 -15.57
CA ARG A 43 -11.52 -13.10 -15.34
C ARG A 43 -10.04 -13.16 -15.69
N ILE A 44 -9.19 -13.44 -14.71
CA ILE A 44 -7.75 -13.62 -14.91
C ILE A 44 -7.52 -15.11 -15.21
N PRO A 45 -7.13 -15.50 -16.44
CA PRO A 45 -6.82 -16.89 -16.72
C PRO A 45 -5.52 -17.26 -15.99
N THR A 46 -5.62 -18.14 -15.00
CA THR A 46 -4.44 -18.82 -14.46
C THR A 46 -4.02 -19.91 -15.45
N PRO A 47 -2.73 -20.00 -15.84
CA PRO A 47 -2.27 -21.10 -16.66
C PRO A 47 -2.67 -22.44 -16.00
N PRO A 48 -3.09 -23.46 -16.77
CA PRO A 48 -3.42 -24.75 -16.20
C PRO A 48 -2.22 -25.22 -15.36
N ALA A 49 -2.49 -25.76 -14.17
CA ALA A 49 -1.49 -26.36 -13.30
C ALA A 49 -0.92 -27.62 -13.99
N ARG A 50 -0.17 -27.42 -15.07
CA ARG A 50 0.55 -28.44 -15.79
C ARG A 50 2.03 -28.14 -15.62
N ALA A 51 2.44 -28.14 -14.37
CA ALA A 51 3.77 -28.55 -14.01
C ALA A 51 3.57 -29.81 -13.19
N GLN A 52 3.88 -30.97 -13.79
CA GLN A 52 4.47 -32.02 -12.97
C GLN A 52 5.50 -31.30 -12.10
N SER A 53 5.36 -31.40 -10.79
CA SER A 53 6.32 -30.82 -9.85
C SER A 53 7.63 -31.58 -10.05
N LEU A 54 8.36 -31.27 -11.12
CA LEU A 54 9.79 -31.49 -11.19
C LEU A 54 10.30 -30.84 -9.92
N PRO A 55 10.98 -31.58 -9.03
CA PRO A 55 11.58 -30.98 -7.85
C PRO A 55 12.47 -29.85 -8.36
N ILE A 56 12.05 -28.60 -8.18
CA ILE A 56 12.93 -27.46 -8.43
C ILE A 56 14.08 -27.71 -7.45
N PRO A 57 15.31 -27.95 -7.93
CA PRO A 57 16.43 -28.16 -7.04
C PRO A 57 16.50 -26.91 -6.17
N ARG A 58 16.21 -27.05 -4.88
CA ARG A 58 16.43 -25.95 -3.95
C ARG A 58 17.93 -25.69 -4.01
N PRO A 59 18.38 -24.48 -4.37
CA PRO A 59 19.80 -24.22 -4.39
C PRO A 59 20.34 -24.54 -3.00
N VAL A 60 21.27 -25.50 -2.94
CA VAL A 60 21.98 -25.81 -1.70
C VAL A 60 22.72 -24.54 -1.33
N ARG A 61 22.24 -23.86 -0.28
CA ARG A 61 22.91 -22.66 0.19
C ARG A 61 24.24 -23.10 0.76
N PRO A 62 25.37 -22.61 0.24
CA PRO A 62 26.67 -22.98 0.77
C PRO A 62 26.71 -22.69 2.28
N GLU A 63 27.35 -23.58 3.04
CA GLU A 63 27.60 -23.30 4.44
C GLU A 63 28.61 -22.15 4.53
N MET A 64 28.25 -21.09 5.25
CA MET A 64 29.08 -19.90 5.39
C MET A 64 29.60 -19.82 6.82
N GLU A 65 30.92 -19.67 6.97
CA GLU A 65 31.57 -19.43 8.25
C GLU A 65 31.62 -17.93 8.58
N GLU A 66 31.35 -17.62 9.85
CA GLU A 66 31.37 -16.25 10.37
C GLU A 66 32.73 -15.93 10.99
N HIS A 67 33.40 -14.91 10.45
CA HIS A 67 34.64 -14.36 11.01
C HIS A 67 34.44 -12.95 11.55
N LYS A 68 35.41 -12.46 12.32
CA LYS A 68 35.42 -11.07 12.81
C LYS A 68 35.38 -10.09 11.63
N GLY A 69 34.34 -9.25 11.60
CA GLY A 69 34.17 -8.20 10.62
C GLY A 69 34.79 -6.86 11.06
N PRO A 70 34.78 -5.86 10.16
CA PRO A 70 35.20 -4.51 10.51
C PRO A 70 34.18 -3.87 11.47
N ARG A 71 34.58 -2.81 12.18
CA ARG A 71 33.63 -2.04 13.02
C ARG A 71 32.71 -1.15 12.18
N CYS A 72 33.25 -0.62 11.09
CA CYS A 72 32.60 0.31 10.18
C CYS A 72 32.86 -0.09 8.73
N VAL A 73 31.91 0.20 7.86
CA VAL A 73 32.01 -0.01 6.41
C VAL A 73 31.58 1.26 5.69
N ALA A 74 32.16 1.54 4.53
CA ALA A 74 31.78 2.71 3.75
C ALA A 74 30.46 2.41 3.00
N ILE A 75 29.49 3.32 3.08
CA ILE A 75 28.13 3.08 2.56
C ILE A 75 28.12 3.03 1.02
N ASP A 76 29.00 3.77 0.36
CA ASP A 76 29.21 3.74 -1.09
C ASP A 76 29.63 2.36 -1.61
N THR A 77 30.25 1.53 -0.77
CA THR A 77 30.59 0.15 -1.10
C THR A 77 29.46 -0.85 -0.89
N LEU A 78 28.29 -0.43 -0.39
CA LEU A 78 27.14 -1.31 -0.19
C LEU A 78 26.43 -1.56 -1.53
N ALA A 79 26.60 -2.75 -2.09
CA ALA A 79 25.97 -3.16 -3.34
C ALA A 79 24.55 -3.69 -3.16
N GLY A 80 24.25 -4.29 -2.01
CA GLY A 80 22.92 -4.84 -1.74
C GLY A 80 22.77 -5.45 -0.35
N SER A 81 21.55 -5.88 -0.04
CA SER A 81 21.24 -6.54 1.22
C SER A 81 20.27 -7.70 1.02
N GLY A 82 20.35 -8.70 1.89
CA GLY A 82 19.45 -9.84 1.90
C GLY A 82 19.27 -10.40 3.30
N VAL A 83 18.09 -10.93 3.60
CA VAL A 83 17.83 -11.57 4.90
C VAL A 83 18.36 -13.00 4.87
N ALA A 84 19.23 -13.33 5.81
CA ALA A 84 19.84 -14.66 5.89
C ALA A 84 19.39 -15.48 7.09
N ARG A 85 19.24 -14.84 8.26
CA ARG A 85 18.84 -15.48 9.52
C ARG A 85 17.85 -14.59 10.26
N THR A 86 17.21 -15.12 11.29
CA THR A 86 16.19 -14.44 12.09
C THR A 86 16.66 -13.16 12.79
N ASP A 87 17.96 -12.96 13.03
CA ASP A 87 18.53 -11.85 13.80
C ASP A 87 19.54 -11.00 13.00
N SER A 88 19.66 -11.25 11.70
CA SER A 88 20.76 -10.69 10.91
C SER A 88 20.44 -10.47 9.45
N VAL A 89 21.00 -9.40 8.91
CA VAL A 89 20.94 -9.05 7.49
C VAL A 89 22.32 -9.24 6.88
N ASP A 90 22.39 -9.93 5.75
CA ASP A 90 23.61 -10.04 4.96
C ASP A 90 23.70 -8.85 4.00
N LEU A 91 24.88 -8.26 3.92
CA LEU A 91 25.23 -7.11 3.11
C LEU A 91 26.25 -7.57 2.08
N ALA A 92 25.94 -7.34 0.81
CA ALA A 92 26.86 -7.56 -0.30
C ALA A 92 27.61 -6.27 -0.59
N MET A 93 28.94 -6.35 -0.63
CA MET A 93 29.81 -5.23 -0.94
C MET A 93 30.16 -5.20 -2.43
N THR A 94 30.51 -4.03 -2.96
CA THR A 94 30.93 -3.86 -4.36
C THR A 94 32.22 -4.60 -4.70
N ASP A 95 33.06 -4.86 -3.70
CA ASP A 95 34.30 -5.65 -3.84
C ASP A 95 34.06 -7.18 -3.78
N GLY A 96 32.80 -7.61 -3.80
CA GLY A 96 32.40 -9.03 -3.77
C GLY A 96 32.45 -9.67 -2.39
N LYS A 97 32.82 -8.94 -1.32
CA LYS A 97 32.77 -9.46 0.05
C LYS A 97 31.32 -9.52 0.54
N LEU A 98 31.06 -10.51 1.38
CA LEU A 98 29.79 -10.65 2.07
C LEU A 98 29.99 -10.40 3.56
N LEU A 99 29.18 -9.51 4.12
CA LEU A 99 29.17 -9.18 5.53
C LEU A 99 27.81 -9.55 6.13
N ARG A 100 27.79 -9.98 7.38
CA ARG A 100 26.56 -10.16 8.16
C ARG A 100 26.48 -9.06 9.21
N ALA A 101 25.48 -8.21 9.09
CA ALA A 101 25.10 -7.24 10.11
C ALA A 101 24.23 -7.96 11.14
N LYS A 102 24.78 -8.18 12.34
CA LYS A 102 24.01 -8.61 13.50
C LYS A 102 23.22 -7.43 14.02
N LEU A 103 21.93 -7.64 14.27
CA LEU A 103 21.06 -6.62 14.84
C LEU A 103 21.10 -6.70 16.37
N ALA A 104 20.61 -5.67 17.04
CA ALA A 104 20.39 -5.68 18.48
C ALA A 104 19.21 -6.60 18.86
N ASP A 105 19.03 -6.84 20.16
CA ASP A 105 17.91 -7.63 20.66
C ASP A 105 16.56 -7.01 20.26
N ASN A 106 15.54 -7.86 20.08
CA ASN A 106 14.20 -7.50 19.60
C ASN A 106 14.13 -6.96 18.15
N CYS A 107 15.12 -7.29 17.32
CA CYS A 107 15.13 -6.97 15.90
C CYS A 107 15.07 -8.22 15.01
N PRO A 108 13.87 -8.76 14.75
CA PRO A 108 13.74 -9.88 13.84
C PRO A 108 14.02 -9.45 12.41
N ALA A 109 14.87 -10.20 11.72
CA ALA A 109 15.32 -9.91 10.37
C ALA A 109 14.17 -10.00 9.34
N LEU A 110 13.05 -10.65 9.68
CA LEU A 110 11.89 -10.79 8.81
C LEU A 110 11.32 -9.43 8.40
N ASP A 111 11.48 -8.37 9.20
CA ASP A 111 11.03 -7.02 8.82
C ASP A 111 11.84 -6.43 7.65
N PHE A 112 13.01 -7.00 7.36
CA PHE A 112 13.96 -6.52 6.35
C PHE A 112 13.93 -7.36 5.07
N TYR A 113 12.89 -8.18 4.88
CA TYR A 113 12.75 -9.12 3.76
C TYR A 113 12.85 -8.49 2.37
N ALA A 114 12.48 -7.20 2.26
CA ALA A 114 12.51 -6.43 1.02
C ALA A 114 13.75 -5.52 0.92
N GLY A 115 14.80 -5.81 1.69
CA GLY A 115 16.00 -5.00 1.79
C GLY A 115 15.95 -4.00 2.95
N VAL A 116 16.93 -3.12 2.97
CA VAL A 116 17.17 -2.22 4.09
C VAL A 116 17.44 -0.79 3.67
N TYR A 117 16.98 0.16 4.48
CA TYR A 117 17.33 1.57 4.36
C TYR A 117 18.35 1.95 5.41
N VAL A 118 19.39 2.65 4.99
CA VAL A 118 20.42 3.20 5.87
C VAL A 118 20.46 4.72 5.67
N LYS A 119 20.57 5.46 6.76
CA LYS A 119 20.85 6.89 6.70
C LYS A 119 22.37 7.06 6.78
N PRO A 120 23.02 7.66 5.78
CA PRO A 120 24.44 7.94 5.87
C PRO A 120 24.76 8.86 7.04
N ALA A 121 25.76 8.49 7.83
CA ALA A 121 26.38 9.40 8.78
C ALA A 121 27.22 10.44 8.02
N PRO A 122 27.58 11.58 8.65
CA PRO A 122 28.38 12.63 8.01
C PRO A 122 29.74 12.14 7.49
N ASP A 123 30.28 11.08 8.08
CA ASP A 123 31.53 10.44 7.67
C ASP A 123 31.37 9.43 6.52
N GLY A 124 30.15 9.27 5.97
CA GLY A 124 29.86 8.34 4.87
C GLY A 124 29.92 6.85 5.26
N SER A 125 30.04 6.54 6.55
CA SER A 125 30.23 5.17 7.02
C SER A 125 28.98 4.63 7.74
N LEU A 126 28.84 3.31 7.71
CA LEU A 126 27.89 2.52 8.49
C LEU A 126 28.66 1.72 9.55
N CYS A 127 28.45 2.04 10.82
CA CYS A 127 29.19 1.51 11.95
C CYS A 127 28.30 0.72 12.90
N ALA A 128 28.84 -0.41 13.37
CA ALA A 128 28.27 -1.15 14.48
C ALA A 128 28.26 -0.30 15.76
N LYS A 129 27.17 -0.42 16.53
CA LYS A 129 26.87 0.28 17.78
C LYS A 129 26.70 1.80 17.67
N ARG A 130 26.61 2.32 16.45
CA ARG A 130 26.36 3.74 16.17
C ARG A 130 25.13 3.90 15.30
N ASP A 131 25.08 3.12 14.21
CA ASP A 131 24.09 3.32 13.18
C ASP A 131 22.96 2.28 13.27
N VAL A 132 21.84 2.66 12.64
CA VAL A 132 20.61 1.87 12.61
C VAL A 132 20.23 1.54 11.17
N ILE A 133 19.68 0.35 11.00
CA ILE A 133 19.09 -0.12 9.75
C ILE A 133 17.57 0.00 9.88
N ARG A 134 16.92 0.48 8.82
CA ARG A 134 15.47 0.69 8.77
C ARG A 134 14.79 -0.25 7.80
N ALA A 135 13.72 -0.88 8.25
CA ALA A 135 12.83 -1.70 7.43
C ALA A 135 11.88 -0.80 6.64
N ARG A 136 11.33 -1.33 5.54
CA ARG A 136 10.28 -0.64 4.76
C ARG A 136 9.00 -0.41 5.56
N SER A 137 8.75 -1.24 6.58
CA SER A 137 7.64 -1.08 7.52
C SER A 137 7.84 0.07 8.53
N GLY A 138 9.02 0.72 8.54
CA GLY A 138 9.34 1.81 9.47
C GLY A 138 10.07 1.38 10.74
N ARG A 139 10.23 0.08 10.99
CA ARG A 139 11.04 -0.42 12.12
C ARG A 139 12.50 0.00 11.96
N ALA A 140 13.14 0.41 13.06
CA ALA A 140 14.54 0.80 13.09
C ALA A 140 15.30 -0.07 14.10
N CYS A 141 16.45 -0.60 13.69
CA CYS A 141 17.23 -1.55 14.46
C CYS A 141 18.70 -1.18 14.49
N ALA A 142 19.28 -1.11 15.69
CA ALA A 142 20.71 -0.88 15.85
C ALA A 142 21.53 -2.07 15.35
N ILE A 143 22.68 -1.77 14.77
CA ILE A 143 23.66 -2.78 14.35
C ILE A 143 24.53 -3.13 15.56
N SER A 144 24.55 -4.38 16.00
CA SER A 144 25.37 -4.82 17.12
C SER A 144 26.81 -5.12 16.71
N SER A 145 27.01 -5.80 15.57
CA SER A 145 28.33 -6.10 15.01
C SER A 145 28.27 -6.50 13.54
N PHE A 146 29.40 -6.39 12.84
CA PHE A 146 29.58 -7.00 11.52
C PHE A 146 30.43 -8.26 11.61
N LYS A 147 30.04 -9.29 10.86
CA LYS A 147 30.81 -10.52 10.64
C LYS A 147 31.17 -10.63 9.16
N LYS A 148 32.38 -11.07 8.85
CA LYS A 148 32.74 -11.44 7.48
C LYS A 148 32.25 -12.85 7.22
N LEU A 149 31.55 -13.05 6.12
CA LEU A 149 31.11 -14.37 5.69
C LEU A 149 32.10 -14.92 4.67
N LYS A 150 32.57 -16.14 4.91
CA LYS A 150 33.39 -16.89 3.96
C LYS A 150 32.74 -18.24 3.70
N LEU A 151 32.91 -18.75 2.50
CA LEU A 151 32.49 -20.11 2.17
C LEU A 151 33.25 -21.10 3.06
N LYS A 152 32.52 -21.98 3.74
CA LYS A 152 33.11 -23.13 4.44
C LYS A 152 33.71 -24.06 3.39
N ARG A 153 35.00 -24.37 3.52
CA ARG A 153 35.70 -25.31 2.65
C ARG A 153 35.63 -26.73 3.20
#